data_AF-A0A3D0CUX2-F1
#
_entry.id   AF-A0A3D0CUX2-F1
#
_cell.length_a   1.000
_cell.length_b   1.000
_cell.length_c   1.000
_cell.angle_alpha   90.00
_cell.angle_beta   90.00
_cell.angle_gamma   90.00
#
_symmetry.space_group_name_H-M   'P 1'
#
loop_
_entity.id
_entity.type
_entity.pdbx_description
1 polymer ?
#
loop_
_entity_poly.entity_id
_entity_poly.type
_entity_poly.pdbx_seq_one_letter_code
_entity_poly.pdbx_strand_id
1 'polypeptide(L)'
;MITRFKLRTNHSRLVRFGLVVLAPCAAILLLLSTLSGVGAWSEETLLYFYDPAAASRLLYTDTTVSSVHFDLVGTLAIAAGFSVTDAATIQVYSQMVDPGRLPANEPIYSFKATSYPAAPPITTVMTTTYCPSPATTAPTVTMGMTDLLECPGCFTSRFGPYSPFFHFPHDRPDELGAIRAWAFGQTEDLIGIATFGYSGTVQFTWQNYVNIYDVTPCFVTATATVDTGGIVPGSPEALGIYLHSLGDNWSHGDCIAAVDAEDKLFGAHVAVTTGHPLAPCRWTGHSLEFGDPERFPDSNRTFTGTLALYDALVAFSEQSARALYRPIPITAEGNHISDTLYTFVHTSTYANAHPRRKIADDLREWSLQTRASNPAYWRHRVLLPLLLKETGG
;
A
#
# COMPACT_ATOMS: atom_id res chain seq x y z
N MET A 1 -78.97 -38.55 -33.04
CA MET A 1 -77.64 -38.78 -33.64
C MET A 1 -76.90 -37.44 -33.68
N ILE A 2 -76.23 -37.05 -32.59
CA ILE A 2 -75.33 -35.88 -32.52
C ILE A 2 -74.17 -36.31 -31.64
N THR A 3 -73.01 -36.54 -32.26
CA THR A 3 -71.77 -36.97 -31.63
C THR A 3 -71.06 -35.75 -31.04
N ARG A 4 -70.88 -35.71 -29.71
CA ARG A 4 -70.07 -34.70 -29.01
C ARG A 4 -68.58 -35.06 -29.15
N PHE A 5 -67.81 -34.23 -29.87
CA PHE A 5 -66.35 -34.28 -29.85
C PHE A 5 -65.81 -33.49 -28.66
N LYS A 6 -65.13 -34.18 -27.72
CA LYS A 6 -64.32 -33.58 -26.65
C LYS A 6 -62.88 -33.42 -27.15
N LEU A 7 -62.43 -32.19 -27.35
CA LEU A 7 -61.00 -31.87 -27.51
C LEU A 7 -60.34 -31.89 -26.13
N ARG A 8 -59.52 -32.92 -25.88
CA ARG A 8 -58.56 -32.96 -24.76
C ARG A 8 -57.31 -32.19 -25.18
N THR A 9 -57.08 -31.01 -24.62
CA THR A 9 -55.79 -30.32 -24.70
C THR A 9 -54.82 -30.94 -23.67
N ASN A 10 -53.79 -31.62 -24.18
CA ASN A 10 -52.68 -32.14 -23.38
C ASN A 10 -51.76 -30.97 -22.94
N HIS A 11 -52.08 -30.32 -21.83
CA HIS A 11 -51.25 -29.26 -21.23
C HIS A 11 -50.13 -29.77 -20.30
N SER A 12 -49.94 -31.09 -20.14
CA SER A 12 -49.06 -31.64 -19.11
C SER A 12 -47.64 -32.02 -19.58
N ARG A 13 -47.29 -31.86 -20.87
CA ARG A 13 -45.95 -32.22 -21.39
C ARG A 13 -45.04 -31.05 -21.75
N LEU A 14 -45.59 -29.86 -22.02
CA LEU A 14 -44.78 -28.67 -22.36
C LEU A 14 -44.22 -27.96 -21.13
N VAL A 15 -44.88 -28.06 -19.97
CA VAL A 15 -44.39 -27.43 -18.72
C VAL A 15 -43.20 -28.18 -18.12
N ARG A 16 -43.03 -29.47 -18.41
CA ARG A 16 -41.92 -30.28 -17.87
C ARG A 16 -40.61 -30.18 -18.65
N PHE A 17 -40.63 -29.76 -19.92
CA PHE A 17 -39.40 -29.54 -20.70
C PHE A 17 -38.82 -28.14 -20.50
N GLY A 18 -39.65 -27.13 -20.26
CA GLY A 18 -39.18 -25.77 -19.93
C GLY A 18 -38.44 -25.71 -18.58
N LEU A 19 -38.89 -26.48 -17.58
CA LEU A 19 -38.26 -26.48 -16.26
C LEU A 19 -36.92 -27.23 -16.18
N VAL A 20 -36.68 -28.20 -17.07
CA VAL A 20 -35.46 -29.04 -17.02
C VAL A 20 -34.27 -28.38 -17.75
N VAL A 21 -34.53 -27.44 -18.66
CA VAL A 21 -33.46 -26.71 -19.38
C VAL A 21 -33.18 -25.33 -18.75
N LEU A 22 -34.16 -24.69 -18.10
CA LEU A 22 -33.96 -23.40 -17.44
C LEU A 22 -33.27 -23.52 -16.07
N ALA A 23 -33.47 -24.63 -15.35
CA ALA A 23 -32.81 -24.85 -14.06
C ALA A 23 -31.27 -24.94 -14.14
N PRO A 24 -30.65 -25.67 -15.10
CA PRO A 24 -29.19 -25.70 -15.22
C PRO A 24 -28.62 -24.40 -15.78
N CYS A 25 -29.33 -23.67 -16.66
CA CYS A 25 -28.86 -22.36 -17.13
C CYS A 25 -28.93 -21.28 -16.04
N ALA A 26 -29.98 -21.30 -15.20
CA ALA A 26 -30.07 -20.42 -14.04
C ALA A 26 -29.03 -20.80 -12.97
N ALA A 27 -28.76 -22.09 -12.76
CA ALA A 27 -27.70 -22.54 -11.85
C ALA A 27 -26.29 -22.20 -12.37
N ILE A 28 -26.04 -22.22 -13.68
CA ILE A 28 -24.76 -21.79 -14.28
C ILE A 28 -24.62 -20.26 -14.24
N LEU A 29 -25.70 -19.50 -14.44
CA LEU A 29 -25.68 -18.04 -14.26
C LEU A 29 -25.56 -17.63 -12.78
N LEU A 30 -26.15 -18.39 -11.85
CA LEU A 30 -25.94 -18.20 -10.41
C LEU A 30 -24.52 -18.64 -9.99
N LEU A 31 -23.97 -19.74 -10.53
CA LEU A 31 -22.59 -20.15 -10.26
C LEU A 31 -21.55 -19.19 -10.85
N LEU A 32 -21.84 -18.55 -11.98
CA LEU A 32 -21.00 -17.49 -12.56
C LEU A 32 -21.12 -16.18 -11.78
N SER A 33 -22.26 -15.90 -11.13
CA SER A 33 -22.40 -14.77 -10.20
C SER A 33 -21.81 -15.02 -8.80
N THR A 34 -21.49 -16.27 -8.46
CA THR A 34 -20.76 -16.62 -7.22
C THR A 34 -19.25 -16.73 -7.42
N LEU A 35 -18.73 -16.42 -8.61
CA LEU A 35 -17.28 -16.25 -8.86
C LEU A 35 -16.85 -14.78 -8.92
N SER A 36 -17.75 -13.83 -8.65
CA SER A 36 -17.35 -12.49 -8.18
C SER A 36 -16.84 -12.58 -6.74
N GLY A 37 -15.69 -13.24 -6.57
CA GLY A 37 -14.82 -12.95 -5.45
C GLY A 37 -14.36 -11.51 -5.61
N VAL A 38 -15.05 -10.59 -4.94
CA VAL A 38 -14.59 -9.21 -4.79
C VAL A 38 -13.48 -9.26 -3.74
N GLY A 39 -12.27 -9.54 -4.20
CA GLY A 39 -11.04 -9.38 -3.42
C GLY A 39 -10.35 -8.10 -3.85
N ALA A 40 -10.82 -6.95 -3.37
CA ALA A 40 -10.09 -5.70 -3.51
C ALA A 40 -9.18 -5.51 -2.28
N TRP A 41 -8.19 -6.39 -2.13
CA TRP A 41 -7.09 -6.28 -1.15
C TRP A 41 -5.90 -7.01 -1.75
N SER A 42 -4.99 -6.28 -2.38
CA SER A 42 -3.85 -6.83 -3.10
C SER A 42 -2.58 -6.92 -2.25
N GLU A 43 -2.74 -7.03 -0.94
CA GLU A 43 -1.64 -7.26 -0.01
C GLU A 43 -1.61 -8.75 0.36
N GLU A 44 -1.33 -9.60 -0.62
CA GLU A 44 -1.09 -11.04 -0.45
C GLU A 44 -2.07 -11.79 0.50
N THR A 45 -3.16 -12.32 -0.06
CA THR A 45 -4.32 -12.91 0.64
C THR A 45 -4.04 -14.14 1.53
N LEU A 46 -2.79 -14.55 1.70
CA LEU A 46 -2.36 -15.70 2.51
C LEU A 46 -1.34 -15.34 3.59
N LEU A 47 -0.96 -14.06 3.71
CA LEU A 47 -0.13 -13.59 4.82
C LEU A 47 -0.95 -12.87 5.86
N TYR A 48 -0.80 -13.29 7.11
CA TYR A 48 -1.44 -12.65 8.25
C TYR A 48 -0.52 -11.63 8.89
N PHE A 49 -1.09 -10.51 9.33
CA PHE A 49 -0.40 -9.58 10.21
C PHE A 49 -0.03 -10.27 11.54
N TYR A 50 1.13 -9.92 12.09
CA TYR A 50 1.52 -10.26 13.46
C TYR A 50 2.12 -9.02 14.11
N ASP A 51 1.95 -8.81 15.41
CA ASP A 51 2.67 -7.72 16.08
C ASP A 51 4.16 -8.09 16.22
N PRO A 52 5.10 -7.39 15.54
CA PRO A 52 6.53 -7.68 15.63
C PRO A 52 7.12 -7.32 17.01
N ALA A 53 6.40 -6.56 17.85
CA ALA A 53 6.80 -6.22 19.21
C ALA A 53 6.29 -7.22 20.27
N ALA A 54 5.32 -8.07 19.93
CA ALA A 54 4.72 -9.02 20.88
C ALA A 54 5.49 -10.35 20.93
N ALA A 55 5.82 -10.83 22.14
CA ALA A 55 6.52 -12.10 22.35
C ALA A 55 5.69 -13.32 21.91
N SER A 56 4.37 -13.25 22.13
CA SER A 56 3.40 -14.07 21.43
C SER A 56 2.95 -13.26 20.22
N ARG A 57 3.30 -13.68 18.99
CA ARG A 57 2.78 -13.11 17.74
C ARG A 57 1.24 -13.19 17.74
N LEU A 58 0.55 -12.31 18.47
CA LEU A 58 -0.91 -12.32 18.59
C LEU A 58 -1.44 -12.21 17.17
N LEU A 59 -2.10 -13.27 16.73
CA LEU A 59 -2.54 -13.44 15.36
C LEU A 59 -3.75 -12.52 15.16
N TYR A 60 -3.51 -11.46 14.42
CA TYR A 60 -4.55 -10.71 13.75
C TYR A 60 -5.01 -11.59 12.57
N THR A 61 -5.95 -12.50 12.83
CA THR A 61 -6.29 -13.61 11.91
C THR A 61 -6.96 -13.17 10.61
N ASP A 62 -7.40 -11.91 10.54
CA ASP A 62 -8.30 -11.43 9.48
C ASP A 62 -7.67 -10.36 8.58
N THR A 63 -6.39 -10.01 8.78
CA THR A 63 -5.70 -9.00 7.96
C THR A 63 -4.65 -9.58 7.04
N THR A 64 -4.81 -9.28 5.75
CA THR A 64 -3.83 -9.41 4.68
C THR A 64 -2.70 -8.41 4.86
N VAL A 65 -1.47 -8.75 4.48
CA VAL A 65 -0.30 -7.85 4.59
C VAL A 65 0.63 -7.98 3.38
N SER A 66 1.27 -6.88 3.02
CA SER A 66 2.30 -6.86 1.98
C SER A 66 3.63 -7.32 2.58
N SER A 67 4.19 -8.42 2.08
CA SER A 67 5.51 -8.91 2.47
C SER A 67 6.61 -7.90 2.17
N VAL A 68 6.44 -7.01 1.19
CA VAL A 68 7.37 -5.90 0.93
C VAL A 68 7.20 -4.81 1.99
N HIS A 69 6.00 -4.24 2.12
CA HIS A 69 5.77 -3.10 3.03
C HIS A 69 5.81 -3.50 4.51
N PHE A 70 5.71 -4.79 4.83
CA PHE A 70 5.72 -5.30 6.19
C PHE A 70 7.00 -6.09 6.50
N ASP A 71 7.08 -7.34 6.03
CA ASP A 71 8.14 -8.28 6.45
C ASP A 71 9.53 -7.80 6.03
N LEU A 72 9.66 -7.35 4.78
CA LEU A 72 10.93 -6.92 4.22
C LEU A 72 11.38 -5.58 4.81
N VAL A 73 10.50 -4.58 4.90
CA VAL A 73 10.83 -3.27 5.50
C VAL A 73 11.36 -3.42 6.93
N GLY A 74 10.71 -4.22 7.77
CA GLY A 74 11.18 -4.48 9.14
C GLY A 74 12.56 -5.13 9.17
N THR A 75 12.78 -6.11 8.30
CA THR A 75 14.05 -6.81 8.17
C THR A 75 15.18 -5.89 7.69
N LEU A 76 14.91 -5.06 6.68
CA LEU A 76 15.87 -4.10 6.16
C LEU A 76 16.23 -3.03 7.21
N ALA A 77 15.30 -2.62 8.07
CA ALA A 77 15.61 -1.75 9.21
C ALA A 77 16.61 -2.43 10.18
N ILE A 78 16.42 -3.73 10.44
CA ILE A 78 17.38 -4.56 11.18
C ILE A 78 18.69 -4.77 10.42
N ALA A 79 18.79 -4.52 9.12
CA ALA A 79 20.08 -4.48 8.42
C ALA A 79 20.71 -3.07 8.42
N ALA A 80 19.90 -2.00 8.46
CA ALA A 80 20.33 -0.60 8.32
C ALA A 80 20.78 0.10 9.62
N GLY A 81 20.35 -0.35 10.79
CA GLY A 81 21.02 0.01 12.06
C GLY A 81 20.09 -0.02 13.26
N PHE A 82 18.80 -0.14 12.99
CA PHE A 82 17.74 0.04 13.94
C PHE A 82 17.72 -1.06 14.99
N SER A 83 17.26 -0.68 16.18
CA SER A 83 16.95 -1.65 17.24
C SER A 83 15.76 -2.53 16.82
N VAL A 84 15.58 -3.65 17.50
CA VAL A 84 14.41 -4.52 17.27
C VAL A 84 13.09 -3.76 17.47
N THR A 85 13.04 -2.87 18.46
CA THR A 85 11.87 -2.03 18.72
C THR A 85 11.64 -1.01 17.61
N ASP A 86 12.65 -0.25 17.20
CA ASP A 86 12.49 0.75 16.12
C ASP A 86 12.11 0.07 14.80
N ALA A 87 12.73 -1.07 14.47
CA ALA A 87 12.39 -1.83 13.27
C ALA A 87 10.96 -2.38 13.29
N ALA A 88 10.48 -2.84 14.46
CA ALA A 88 9.10 -3.26 14.66
C ALA A 88 8.13 -2.08 14.43
N THR A 89 8.45 -0.89 14.93
CA THR A 89 7.65 0.32 14.67
C THR A 89 7.64 0.67 13.18
N ILE A 90 8.80 0.70 12.52
CA ILE A 90 8.91 1.00 11.07
C ILE A 90 8.07 0.00 10.26
N GLN A 91 8.22 -1.30 10.56
CA GLN A 91 7.48 -2.39 9.93
C GLN A 91 5.96 -2.17 10.02
N VAL A 92 5.45 -1.87 11.22
CA VAL A 92 4.03 -1.66 11.43
C VAL A 92 3.54 -0.41 10.71
N TYR A 93 4.24 0.73 10.88
CA TYR A 93 3.79 2.00 10.30
C TYR A 93 3.90 2.04 8.77
N SER A 94 4.79 1.25 8.17
CA SER A 94 4.83 1.03 6.72
C SER A 94 3.61 0.25 6.22
N GLN A 95 3.22 -0.85 6.89
CA GLN A 95 1.99 -1.58 6.54
C GLN A 95 0.71 -0.78 6.84
N MET A 96 0.74 0.08 7.85
CA MET A 96 -0.40 0.89 8.23
C MET A 96 -0.74 2.00 7.25
N VAL A 97 0.10 2.32 6.27
CA VAL A 97 -0.26 3.29 5.23
C VAL A 97 -1.38 2.74 4.34
N ASP A 98 -1.43 1.41 4.23
CA ASP A 98 -2.37 0.66 3.41
C ASP A 98 -3.58 0.07 4.15
N PRO A 99 -3.90 0.47 5.39
CA PRO A 99 -4.55 -0.41 6.34
C PRO A 99 -5.96 -0.77 5.89
N GLY A 100 -6.13 -2.04 5.54
CA GLY A 100 -7.38 -2.73 5.78
C GLY A 100 -7.52 -2.93 7.26
N ARG A 101 -8.44 -2.17 7.88
CA ARG A 101 -8.91 -2.32 9.27
C ARG A 101 -7.96 -3.15 10.15
N LEU A 102 -6.99 -2.51 10.81
CA LEU A 102 -6.21 -3.19 11.85
C LEU A 102 -7.20 -3.87 12.82
N PRO A 103 -7.13 -5.19 13.08
CA PRO A 103 -8.19 -5.86 13.80
C PRO A 103 -8.09 -5.55 15.29
N ALA A 104 -8.88 -4.60 15.77
CA ALA A 104 -9.38 -4.55 17.14
C ALA A 104 -10.39 -3.39 17.23
N ASN A 105 -11.31 -3.49 18.19
CA ASN A 105 -12.13 -2.33 18.60
C ASN A 105 -11.25 -1.20 19.20
N GLU A 106 -9.98 -1.49 19.52
CA GLU A 106 -8.94 -0.56 19.97
C GLU A 106 -7.57 -1.01 19.42
N PRO A 107 -7.14 -0.54 18.23
CA PRO A 107 -5.85 -0.95 17.68
C PRO A 107 -4.70 -0.37 18.51
N ILE A 108 -3.70 -1.21 18.80
CA ILE A 108 -2.47 -0.82 19.54
C ILE A 108 -1.76 0.33 18.79
N TYR A 109 -1.80 0.28 17.47
CA TYR A 109 -1.21 1.25 16.57
C TYR A 109 -2.31 2.06 15.89
N SER A 110 -2.18 3.39 15.89
CA SER A 110 -3.14 4.29 15.25
C SER A 110 -2.48 5.61 14.92
N PHE A 111 -2.80 6.16 13.76
CA PHE A 111 -2.36 7.49 13.35
C PHE A 111 -3.03 8.61 14.15
N LYS A 112 -4.25 8.38 14.68
CA LYS A 112 -5.00 9.33 15.53
C LYS A 112 -5.21 10.72 14.92
N ALA A 113 -5.24 10.85 13.59
CA ALA A 113 -5.61 12.10 12.94
C ALA A 113 -7.06 12.45 13.31
N THR A 114 -7.32 13.74 13.57
CA THR A 114 -8.64 14.22 13.99
C THR A 114 -9.27 15.19 12.99
N SER A 115 -8.49 15.68 12.06
CA SER A 115 -8.88 16.66 11.06
C SER A 115 -8.43 16.27 9.66
N TYR A 116 -9.25 16.67 8.68
CA TYR A 116 -9.04 16.41 7.26
C TYR A 116 -9.44 17.66 6.50
N PRO A 117 -8.81 17.95 5.36
CA PRO A 117 -9.23 19.05 4.51
C PRO A 117 -10.66 18.79 4.00
N ALA A 118 -11.51 19.80 4.10
CA ALA A 118 -12.83 19.75 3.52
C ALA A 118 -12.74 19.97 2.00
N ALA A 119 -13.51 19.19 1.24
CA ALA A 119 -13.67 19.44 -0.17
C ALA A 119 -14.29 20.85 -0.38
N PRO A 120 -13.73 21.71 -1.24
CA PRO A 120 -14.30 23.03 -1.49
C PRO A 120 -15.71 22.90 -2.12
N PRO A 121 -16.63 23.84 -1.89
CA PRO A 121 -17.88 23.85 -2.64
C PRO A 121 -17.59 23.96 -4.15
N ILE A 122 -18.21 23.11 -4.99
CA ILE A 122 -17.94 23.13 -6.44
C ILE A 122 -18.20 24.51 -7.07
N THR A 123 -19.11 25.30 -6.49
CA THR A 123 -19.45 26.66 -6.91
C THR A 123 -18.35 27.69 -6.65
N THR A 124 -17.35 27.38 -5.82
CA THR A 124 -16.20 28.24 -5.54
C THR A 124 -14.94 27.83 -6.31
N VAL A 125 -15.01 26.72 -7.06
CA VAL A 125 -13.89 26.17 -7.82
C VAL A 125 -13.77 26.91 -9.16
N MET A 126 -12.55 27.33 -9.52
CA MET A 126 -12.29 27.92 -10.83
C MET A 126 -12.23 26.85 -11.93
N THR A 127 -12.55 27.24 -13.16
CA THR A 127 -12.33 26.39 -14.33
C THR A 127 -10.84 26.06 -14.49
N THR A 128 -10.52 24.77 -14.59
CA THR A 128 -9.19 24.26 -14.90
C THR A 128 -9.30 23.19 -15.99
N THR A 129 -8.18 22.70 -16.52
CA THR A 129 -8.15 21.53 -17.42
C THR A 129 -8.81 20.30 -16.78
N TYR A 130 -8.62 20.13 -15.46
CA TYR A 130 -9.13 19.00 -14.68
C TYR A 130 -10.53 19.21 -14.10
N CYS A 131 -11.05 20.44 -14.18
CA CYS A 131 -12.40 20.81 -13.81
C CYS A 131 -12.93 21.85 -14.81
N PRO A 132 -13.28 21.45 -16.04
CA PRO A 132 -13.57 22.38 -17.13
C PRO A 132 -14.91 23.12 -16.97
N SER A 133 -15.85 22.59 -16.19
CA SER A 133 -17.20 23.16 -16.07
C SER A 133 -17.77 23.06 -14.65
N PRO A 134 -17.13 23.67 -13.63
CA PRO A 134 -17.57 23.60 -12.24
C PRO A 134 -19.04 24.03 -12.05
N ALA A 135 -19.50 25.03 -12.82
CA ALA A 135 -20.89 25.52 -12.76
C ALA A 135 -21.95 24.47 -13.13
N THR A 136 -21.59 23.44 -13.90
CA THR A 136 -22.49 22.36 -14.32
C THR A 136 -22.12 21.00 -13.73
N THR A 137 -21.02 20.94 -12.97
CA THR A 137 -20.59 19.74 -12.25
C THR A 137 -21.49 19.52 -11.04
N ALA A 138 -21.89 18.27 -10.79
CA ALA A 138 -22.66 17.93 -9.61
C ALA A 138 -21.86 18.24 -8.33
N PRO A 139 -22.50 18.75 -7.28
CA PRO A 139 -21.81 19.12 -6.04
C PRO A 139 -21.40 17.93 -5.18
N THR A 140 -21.71 16.70 -5.61
CA THR A 140 -21.40 15.48 -4.86
C THR A 140 -19.92 15.14 -5.04
N VAL A 141 -19.20 15.15 -3.93
CA VAL A 141 -17.83 14.63 -3.86
C VAL A 141 -17.93 13.11 -3.83
N THR A 142 -17.15 12.44 -4.66
CA THR A 142 -17.23 10.99 -4.83
C THR A 142 -15.89 10.31 -4.58
N MET A 143 -14.79 11.08 -4.58
CA MET A 143 -13.43 10.67 -4.21
C MET A 143 -12.84 11.67 -3.20
N GLY A 144 -12.08 11.17 -2.22
CA GLY A 144 -11.38 12.00 -1.25
C GLY A 144 -12.25 12.47 -0.08
N MET A 145 -13.40 11.81 0.14
CA MET A 145 -14.25 12.10 1.30
C MET A 145 -13.80 11.33 2.54
N THR A 146 -14.07 11.88 3.71
CA THR A 146 -13.67 11.29 5.01
C THR A 146 -14.58 10.15 5.46
N ASP A 147 -15.80 10.06 4.94
CA ASP A 147 -16.72 8.94 5.19
C ASP A 147 -16.33 7.66 4.42
N LEU A 148 -15.41 7.79 3.46
CA LEU A 148 -14.81 6.68 2.72
C LEU A 148 -13.55 6.12 3.39
N LEU A 149 -13.05 6.71 4.48
CA LEU A 149 -11.82 6.25 5.14
C LEU A 149 -11.97 4.81 5.67
N GLU A 150 -10.97 3.97 5.38
CA GLU A 150 -10.96 2.55 5.78
C GLU A 150 -10.75 2.38 7.29
N CYS A 151 -10.10 3.36 7.90
CA CYS A 151 -9.97 3.47 9.34
C CYS A 151 -10.16 4.93 9.80
N PRO A 152 -11.02 5.16 10.81
CA PRO A 152 -11.14 6.47 11.44
C PRO A 152 -9.79 6.95 11.96
N GLY A 153 -9.42 8.17 11.59
CA GLY A 153 -8.17 8.80 12.01
C GLY A 153 -6.93 8.40 11.22
N CYS A 154 -7.09 7.71 10.08
CA CYS A 154 -6.00 7.41 9.17
C CYS A 154 -5.87 8.44 8.05
N PHE A 155 -4.92 9.37 8.20
CA PHE A 155 -4.65 10.40 7.20
C PHE A 155 -4.09 9.86 5.88
N THR A 156 -3.52 8.65 5.91
CA THR A 156 -2.96 8.00 4.71
C THR A 156 -3.95 7.09 3.98
N SER A 157 -5.20 6.95 4.42
CA SER A 157 -6.11 5.96 3.83
C SER A 157 -6.17 6.07 2.31
N ARG A 158 -6.16 4.92 1.63
CA ARG A 158 -6.31 4.78 0.18
C ARG A 158 -7.55 5.47 -0.37
N PHE A 159 -8.54 5.73 0.49
CA PHE A 159 -9.83 6.28 0.11
C PHE A 159 -10.02 7.72 0.59
N GLY A 160 -9.05 8.23 1.37
CA GLY A 160 -9.02 9.59 1.87
C GLY A 160 -8.55 10.61 0.83
N PRO A 161 -8.61 11.91 1.18
CA PRO A 161 -8.20 12.99 0.29
C PRO A 161 -6.72 12.94 -0.08
N TYR A 162 -5.87 12.40 0.80
CA TYR A 162 -4.42 12.30 0.56
C TYR A 162 -4.00 10.98 -0.10
N SER A 163 -4.95 10.17 -0.58
CA SER A 163 -4.62 8.84 -1.15
C SER A 163 -3.56 8.90 -2.25
N PRO A 164 -3.67 9.72 -3.31
CA PRO A 164 -2.64 9.76 -4.34
C PRO A 164 -1.28 10.23 -3.80
N PHE A 165 -1.28 11.10 -2.78
CA PHE A 165 -0.06 11.62 -2.16
C PHE A 165 0.71 10.53 -1.41
N PHE A 166 0.05 9.54 -0.81
CA PHE A 166 0.73 8.45 -0.09
C PHE A 166 0.94 7.18 -0.93
N HIS A 167 0.10 6.91 -1.93
CA HIS A 167 0.08 5.64 -2.67
C HIS A 167 0.52 5.71 -4.13
N PHE A 168 0.52 6.91 -4.72
CA PHE A 168 1.02 7.13 -6.08
C PHE A 168 1.87 8.42 -6.13
N PRO A 169 2.78 8.66 -5.16
CA PRO A 169 3.55 9.89 -5.16
C PRO A 169 4.54 9.88 -6.33
N HIS A 170 4.63 10.99 -7.05
CA HIS A 170 5.71 11.25 -7.97
C HIS A 170 6.99 11.53 -7.17
N ASP A 171 8.14 11.24 -7.78
CA ASP A 171 9.44 11.60 -7.22
C ASP A 171 9.73 13.10 -7.42
N ARG A 172 9.03 13.93 -6.64
CA ARG A 172 9.11 15.39 -6.69
C ARG A 172 9.12 16.01 -5.29
N PRO A 173 9.65 17.25 -5.13
CA PRO A 173 9.80 17.90 -3.83
C PRO A 173 8.50 18.08 -3.05
N ASP A 174 7.36 18.24 -3.73
CA ASP A 174 6.04 18.50 -3.14
C ASP A 174 5.18 17.23 -2.95
N GLU A 175 5.72 16.05 -3.25
CA GLU A 175 5.09 14.75 -2.97
C GLU A 175 6.04 13.84 -2.20
N LEU A 176 6.70 12.88 -2.86
CA LEU A 176 7.60 11.94 -2.18
C LEU A 176 8.72 12.67 -1.42
N GLY A 177 9.21 13.78 -1.97
CA GLY A 177 10.19 14.65 -1.31
C GLY A 177 9.67 15.32 -0.04
N ALA A 178 8.39 15.71 -0.01
CA ALA A 178 7.76 16.30 1.17
C ALA A 178 7.59 15.25 2.29
N ILE A 179 7.15 14.04 1.93
CA ILE A 179 7.05 12.90 2.86
C ILE A 179 8.43 12.56 3.42
N ARG A 180 9.46 12.50 2.56
CA ARG A 180 10.85 12.25 2.96
C ARG A 180 11.35 13.33 3.93
N ALA A 181 11.16 14.61 3.61
CA ALA A 181 11.65 15.72 4.41
C ALA A 181 11.05 15.68 5.84
N TRP A 182 9.75 15.47 5.94
CA TRP A 182 9.05 15.29 7.22
C TRP A 182 9.53 14.03 7.96
N ALA A 183 9.62 12.89 7.26
CA ALA A 183 10.07 11.64 7.83
C ALA A 183 11.50 11.72 8.37
N PHE A 184 12.38 12.52 7.76
CA PHE A 184 13.76 12.76 8.20
C PHE A 184 13.87 13.89 9.24
N GLY A 185 12.75 14.48 9.68
CA GLY A 185 12.73 15.57 10.66
C GLY A 185 13.29 16.89 10.13
N GLN A 186 13.32 17.07 8.81
CA GLN A 186 13.78 18.31 8.15
C GLN A 186 12.69 19.38 8.14
N THR A 187 11.42 18.96 8.26
CA THR A 187 10.26 19.85 8.45
C THR A 187 9.50 19.43 9.71
N GLU A 188 8.92 20.41 10.40
CA GLU A 188 8.07 20.16 11.57
C GLU A 188 6.68 19.66 11.18
N ASP A 189 6.20 20.11 10.02
CA ASP A 189 4.89 19.75 9.47
C ASP A 189 5.06 18.93 8.18
N LEU A 190 4.10 18.03 7.93
CA LEU A 190 3.91 17.40 6.63
C LEU A 190 2.92 18.24 5.82
N ILE A 191 3.39 18.83 4.73
CA ILE A 191 2.53 19.52 3.76
C ILE A 191 2.17 18.52 2.66
N GLY A 192 0.87 18.26 2.49
CA GLY A 192 0.35 17.27 1.55
C GLY A 192 -0.59 17.84 0.51
N ILE A 193 -0.81 17.08 -0.56
CA ILE A 193 -1.73 17.41 -1.64
C ILE A 193 -3.00 16.57 -1.48
N ALA A 194 -4.09 17.22 -1.06
CA ALA A 194 -5.41 16.63 -1.02
C ALA A 194 -6.04 16.65 -2.42
N THR A 195 -6.73 15.58 -2.79
CA THR A 195 -7.42 15.42 -4.08
C THR A 195 -8.88 15.10 -3.85
N PHE A 196 -9.76 15.83 -4.54
CA PHE A 196 -11.21 15.65 -4.50
C PHE A 196 -11.76 15.46 -5.90
N GLY A 197 -12.64 14.48 -6.07
CA GLY A 197 -13.37 14.22 -7.31
C GLY A 197 -14.86 14.52 -7.15
N TYR A 198 -15.45 15.23 -8.11
CA TYR A 198 -16.88 15.59 -8.12
C TYR A 198 -17.59 14.88 -9.25
N SER A 199 -18.67 14.14 -8.95
CA SER A 199 -19.47 13.41 -9.94
C SER A 199 -20.93 13.29 -9.52
N GLY A 200 -21.85 13.37 -10.49
CA GLY A 200 -23.30 13.26 -10.25
C GLY A 200 -23.87 11.87 -10.44
N THR A 201 -23.08 10.93 -10.97
CA THR A 201 -23.57 9.65 -11.49
C THR A 201 -22.98 8.44 -10.77
N VAL A 202 -21.85 8.58 -10.09
CA VAL A 202 -21.14 7.47 -9.47
C VAL A 202 -20.52 7.91 -8.16
N GLN A 203 -20.98 7.38 -7.03
CA GLN A 203 -20.15 7.37 -5.82
C GLN A 203 -18.96 6.47 -6.13
N PHE A 204 -17.75 7.03 -6.13
CA PHE A 204 -16.55 6.25 -6.34
C PHE A 204 -16.29 5.50 -5.05
N THR A 205 -16.92 4.34 -4.96
CA THR A 205 -16.53 3.28 -4.04
C THR A 205 -15.66 2.33 -4.84
N TRP A 206 -14.56 1.87 -4.26
CA TRP A 206 -13.63 0.96 -4.94
C TRP A 206 -14.23 -0.42 -5.27
N GLN A 207 -15.47 -0.67 -4.86
CA GLN A 207 -16.28 -1.83 -5.27
C GLN A 207 -16.74 -1.74 -6.74
N ASN A 208 -16.74 -0.53 -7.31
CA ASN A 208 -17.07 -0.29 -8.70
C ASN A 208 -15.76 -0.17 -9.49
N TYR A 209 -15.36 -1.25 -10.15
CA TYR A 209 -14.22 -1.26 -11.08
C TYR A 209 -14.48 -0.31 -12.27
N VAL A 210 -14.24 0.98 -12.06
CA VAL A 210 -14.43 2.04 -13.07
C VAL A 210 -13.11 2.77 -13.30
N ASN A 211 -12.94 3.30 -14.51
CA ASN A 211 -11.89 4.26 -14.79
C ASN A 211 -12.29 5.61 -14.17
N ILE A 212 -11.62 6.02 -13.09
CA ILE A 212 -11.98 7.22 -12.33
C ILE A 212 -11.94 8.49 -13.19
N TYR A 213 -11.03 8.55 -14.18
CA TYR A 213 -10.89 9.69 -15.07
C TYR A 213 -12.05 9.83 -16.07
N ASP A 214 -12.78 8.76 -16.36
CA ASP A 214 -13.92 8.78 -17.30
C ASP A 214 -15.23 9.13 -16.59
N VAL A 215 -15.34 8.81 -15.31
CA VAL A 215 -16.58 8.97 -14.53
C VAL A 215 -16.58 10.20 -13.63
N THR A 216 -15.44 10.87 -13.50
CA THR A 216 -15.27 12.07 -12.67
C THR A 216 -15.02 13.29 -13.57
N PRO A 217 -16.03 14.14 -13.81
CA PRO A 217 -15.90 15.29 -14.69
C PRO A 217 -15.06 16.44 -14.12
N CYS A 218 -14.74 16.42 -12.82
CA CYS A 218 -14.00 17.50 -12.17
C CYS A 218 -13.15 16.96 -11.02
N PHE A 219 -11.84 17.19 -11.10
CA PHE A 219 -10.91 17.01 -10.01
C PHE A 219 -10.38 18.34 -9.50
N VAL A 220 -10.21 18.43 -8.19
CA VAL A 220 -9.67 19.61 -7.50
C VAL A 220 -8.62 19.15 -6.51
N THR A 221 -7.48 19.83 -6.50
CA THR A 221 -6.43 19.62 -5.50
C THR A 221 -6.33 20.80 -4.55
N ALA A 222 -5.93 20.54 -3.32
CA ALA A 222 -5.63 21.54 -2.31
C ALA A 222 -4.38 21.15 -1.54
N THR A 223 -3.44 22.07 -1.39
CA THR A 223 -2.30 21.90 -0.50
C THR A 223 -2.71 22.25 0.92
N ALA A 224 -2.41 21.38 1.89
CA ALA A 224 -2.71 21.61 3.30
C ALA A 224 -1.67 20.95 4.21
N THR A 225 -1.57 21.43 5.44
CA THR A 225 -0.88 20.69 6.50
C THR A 225 -1.67 19.43 6.81
N VAL A 226 -1.02 18.28 6.72
CA VAL A 226 -1.60 16.98 7.06
C VAL A 226 -1.64 16.87 8.58
N ASP A 227 -2.81 16.59 9.13
CA ASP A 227 -2.95 16.18 10.53
C ASP A 227 -2.38 14.76 10.67
N THR A 228 -1.12 14.68 11.09
CA THR A 228 -0.43 13.41 11.36
C THR A 228 -0.80 12.82 12.73
N GLY A 229 -1.82 13.39 13.39
CA GLY A 229 -2.35 13.05 14.70
C GLY A 229 -1.37 13.35 15.82
N GLY A 230 -0.38 12.49 15.98
CA GLY A 230 0.68 12.64 16.98
C GLY A 230 2.03 12.07 16.55
N ILE A 231 2.18 11.73 15.27
CA ILE A 231 3.45 11.23 14.74
C ILE A 231 4.44 12.37 14.69
N VAL A 232 5.58 12.16 15.37
CA VAL A 232 6.65 13.15 15.46
C VAL A 232 7.50 13.10 14.18
N PRO A 233 7.81 14.24 13.55
CA PRO A 233 8.77 14.29 12.44
C PRO A 233 10.12 13.68 12.84
N GLY A 234 10.77 12.95 11.94
CA GLY A 234 12.04 12.29 12.26
C GLY A 234 11.91 11.04 13.15
N SER A 235 10.69 10.53 13.39
CA SER A 235 10.47 9.31 14.17
C SER A 235 10.45 8.05 13.29
N PRO A 236 10.59 6.84 13.89
CA PRO A 236 10.48 5.58 13.15
C PRO A 236 9.09 5.37 12.54
N GLU A 237 8.04 5.90 13.16
CA GLU A 237 6.68 5.93 12.62
C GLU A 237 6.64 6.73 11.31
N ALA A 238 7.18 7.95 11.31
CA ALA A 238 7.25 8.81 10.13
C ALA A 238 8.10 8.18 9.01
N LEU A 239 9.21 7.53 9.37
CA LEU A 239 10.04 6.77 8.45
C LEU A 239 9.30 5.58 7.83
N GLY A 240 8.53 4.82 8.62
CA GLY A 240 7.70 3.73 8.10
C GLY A 240 6.72 4.21 7.03
N ILE A 241 6.05 5.33 7.28
CA ILE A 241 5.13 5.94 6.31
C ILE A 241 5.85 6.35 5.02
N TYR A 242 7.02 6.98 5.13
CA TYR A 242 7.83 7.34 3.96
C TYR A 242 8.28 6.11 3.16
N LEU A 243 8.73 5.06 3.83
CA LEU A 243 9.19 3.83 3.16
C LEU A 243 8.05 3.15 2.40
N HIS A 244 6.83 3.20 2.92
CA HIS A 244 5.66 2.74 2.18
C HIS A 244 5.51 3.53 0.87
N SER A 245 5.39 4.86 0.97
CA SER A 245 5.21 5.75 -0.18
C SER A 245 6.36 5.66 -1.19
N LEU A 246 7.59 5.43 -0.74
CA LEU A 246 8.74 5.14 -1.59
C LEU A 246 8.57 3.80 -2.32
N GLY A 247 8.14 2.76 -1.62
CA GLY A 247 7.84 1.46 -2.23
C GLY A 247 6.75 1.60 -3.30
N ASP A 248 5.70 2.36 -3.01
CA ASP A 248 4.58 2.61 -3.91
C ASP A 248 4.97 3.44 -5.14
N ASN A 249 5.86 4.43 -4.99
CA ASN A 249 6.45 5.14 -6.13
C ASN A 249 7.17 4.18 -7.09
N TRP A 250 7.94 3.22 -6.56
CA TRP A 250 8.65 2.25 -7.38
C TRP A 250 7.69 1.24 -8.01
N SER A 251 6.79 0.62 -7.24
CA SER A 251 5.86 -0.38 -7.78
C SER A 251 4.94 0.20 -8.85
N HIS A 252 4.49 1.44 -8.68
CA HIS A 252 3.58 2.13 -9.60
C HIS A 252 4.28 3.05 -10.62
N GLY A 253 5.60 3.01 -10.76
CA GLY A 253 6.35 3.90 -11.64
C GLY A 253 5.83 3.96 -13.09
N ASP A 254 5.45 2.81 -13.67
CA ASP A 254 4.88 2.76 -15.02
C ASP A 254 3.47 3.36 -15.09
N CYS A 255 2.68 3.22 -14.01
CA CYS A 255 1.38 3.88 -13.92
C CYS A 255 1.54 5.39 -13.82
N ILE A 256 2.45 5.87 -12.95
CA ILE A 256 2.77 7.28 -12.80
C ILE A 256 3.20 7.87 -14.16
N ALA A 257 4.11 7.20 -14.88
CA ALA A 257 4.54 7.62 -16.21
C ALA A 257 3.39 7.64 -17.24
N ALA A 258 2.47 6.66 -17.19
CA ALA A 258 1.32 6.62 -18.09
C ALA A 258 0.30 7.75 -17.80
N VAL A 259 0.13 8.09 -16.52
CA VAL A 259 -0.72 9.19 -16.05
C VAL A 259 -0.15 10.53 -16.50
N ASP A 260 1.16 10.73 -16.35
CA ASP A 260 1.86 11.92 -16.85
C ASP A 260 1.73 12.07 -18.37
N ALA A 261 1.90 10.97 -19.12
CA ALA A 261 1.79 10.97 -20.58
C ALA A 261 0.38 11.33 -21.08
N GLU A 262 -0.64 11.04 -20.27
CA GLU A 262 -2.06 11.31 -20.56
C GLU A 262 -2.56 12.64 -19.95
N ASP A 263 -1.63 13.48 -19.45
CA ASP A 263 -1.92 14.73 -18.74
C ASP A 263 -3.03 14.54 -17.70
N LYS A 264 -2.84 13.55 -16.83
CA LYS A 264 -3.73 13.27 -15.69
C LYS A 264 -3.14 13.85 -14.41
N LEU A 265 -4.01 14.29 -13.52
CA LEU A 265 -3.63 15.06 -12.33
C LEU A 265 -2.85 14.26 -11.26
N PHE A 266 -3.11 12.96 -11.16
CA PHE A 266 -2.54 12.08 -10.14
C PHE A 266 -2.65 10.62 -10.59
N GLY A 267 -1.82 9.73 -10.06
CA GLY A 267 -1.90 8.29 -10.30
C GLY A 267 -2.97 7.59 -9.46
N ALA A 268 -3.66 6.61 -10.05
CA ALA A 268 -4.59 5.75 -9.35
C ALA A 268 -4.81 4.45 -10.12
N HIS A 269 -5.26 3.42 -9.43
CA HIS A 269 -5.73 2.22 -10.10
C HIS A 269 -7.02 2.46 -10.91
N VAL A 270 -7.04 1.98 -12.15
CA VAL A 270 -8.17 2.15 -13.07
C VAL A 270 -8.59 0.83 -13.71
N ALA A 271 -9.88 0.73 -14.06
CA ALA A 271 -10.42 -0.39 -14.83
C ALA A 271 -10.37 -0.09 -16.33
N VAL A 272 -9.29 -0.51 -17.00
CA VAL A 272 -9.08 -0.32 -18.45
C VAL A 272 -8.63 -1.62 -19.13
N THR A 273 -8.75 -1.67 -20.46
CA THR A 273 -8.29 -2.81 -21.27
C THR A 273 -6.77 -2.75 -21.52
N THR A 274 -6.16 -3.86 -21.93
CA THR A 274 -4.70 -3.96 -22.17
C THR A 274 -4.14 -2.98 -23.21
N GLY A 275 -4.96 -2.53 -24.17
CA GLY A 275 -4.54 -1.57 -25.20
C GLY A 275 -4.72 -0.10 -24.82
N HIS A 276 -5.26 0.19 -23.63
CA HIS A 276 -5.48 1.56 -23.18
C HIS A 276 -4.15 2.21 -22.74
N PRO A 277 -3.92 3.52 -22.95
CA PRO A 277 -2.70 4.18 -22.48
C PRO A 277 -2.42 3.99 -20.98
N LEU A 278 -3.48 4.02 -20.16
CA LEU A 278 -3.43 3.73 -18.72
C LEU A 278 -3.41 2.24 -18.35
N ALA A 279 -3.10 1.32 -19.28
CA ALA A 279 -2.99 -0.11 -18.97
C ALA A 279 -1.98 -0.46 -17.85
N PRO A 280 -0.88 0.30 -17.65
CA PRO A 280 0.01 0.10 -16.49
C PRO A 280 -0.66 0.40 -15.14
N CYS A 281 -1.71 1.22 -15.10
CA CYS A 281 -2.45 1.56 -13.89
C CYS A 281 -3.53 0.55 -13.51
N ARG A 282 -3.59 -0.63 -14.16
CA ARG A 282 -4.65 -1.60 -13.86
C ARG A 282 -4.47 -2.23 -12.47
N TRP A 283 -5.58 -2.45 -11.80
CA TRP A 283 -5.72 -3.10 -10.47
C TRP A 283 -5.02 -4.44 -10.22
N THR A 284 -4.48 -5.10 -11.25
CA THR A 284 -3.83 -6.43 -11.11
C THR A 284 -2.31 -6.33 -10.91
N GLY A 285 -1.78 -5.11 -10.72
CA GLY A 285 -0.35 -4.79 -10.71
C GLY A 285 0.49 -5.63 -9.75
N HIS A 286 0.08 -5.80 -8.49
CA HIS A 286 0.93 -6.49 -7.51
C HIS A 286 1.18 -7.98 -7.81
N SER A 287 0.33 -8.62 -8.61
CA SER A 287 0.60 -10.00 -9.05
C SER A 287 1.79 -10.11 -10.00
N LEU A 288 2.20 -8.99 -10.60
CA LEU A 288 3.32 -8.86 -11.53
C LEU A 288 4.61 -8.41 -10.82
N GLU A 289 4.53 -7.95 -9.57
CA GLU A 289 5.69 -7.48 -8.80
C GLU A 289 6.64 -8.60 -8.36
N PHE A 290 6.24 -9.85 -8.49
CA PHE A 290 6.96 -11.01 -7.95
C PHE A 290 7.06 -12.16 -8.94
N GLY A 291 8.20 -12.84 -8.90
CA GLY A 291 8.51 -14.00 -9.73
C GLY A 291 9.53 -13.69 -10.82
N ASP A 292 9.72 -14.68 -11.69
CA ASP A 292 10.74 -14.66 -12.74
C ASP A 292 10.66 -13.38 -13.59
N PRO A 293 11.73 -12.58 -13.68
CA PRO A 293 11.73 -11.31 -14.42
C PRO A 293 11.52 -11.48 -15.93
N GLU A 294 11.78 -12.67 -16.50
CA GLU A 294 11.45 -12.94 -17.90
C GLU A 294 9.94 -13.03 -18.14
N ARG A 295 9.18 -13.42 -17.10
CA ARG A 295 7.72 -13.57 -17.15
C ARG A 295 6.99 -12.37 -16.56
N PHE A 296 7.58 -11.71 -15.57
CA PHE A 296 7.00 -10.62 -14.81
C PHE A 296 7.98 -9.44 -14.79
N PRO A 297 8.01 -8.61 -15.85
CA PRO A 297 9.00 -7.53 -15.96
C PRO A 297 8.98 -6.53 -14.80
N ASP A 298 7.81 -6.34 -14.17
CA ASP A 298 7.64 -5.48 -13.00
C ASP A 298 8.46 -5.95 -11.78
N SER A 299 8.84 -7.24 -11.71
CA SER A 299 9.65 -7.75 -10.61
C SER A 299 11.06 -7.15 -10.56
N ASN A 300 11.65 -6.78 -11.70
CA ASN A 300 12.92 -6.03 -11.71
C ASN A 300 12.78 -4.63 -11.07
N ARG A 301 11.63 -3.98 -11.30
CA ARG A 301 11.31 -2.67 -10.71
C ARG A 301 11.08 -2.83 -9.21
N THR A 302 10.36 -3.87 -8.78
CA THR A 302 10.22 -4.24 -7.36
C THR A 302 11.58 -4.45 -6.71
N PHE A 303 12.48 -5.22 -7.33
CA PHE A 303 13.83 -5.44 -6.81
C PHE A 303 14.60 -4.13 -6.64
N THR A 304 14.58 -3.26 -7.66
CA THR A 304 15.22 -1.94 -7.58
C THR A 304 14.60 -1.09 -6.46
N GLY A 305 13.28 -1.14 -6.30
CA GLY A 305 12.57 -0.53 -5.17
C GLY A 305 13.06 -1.04 -3.82
N THR A 306 13.28 -2.36 -3.66
CA THR A 306 13.81 -2.91 -2.40
C THR A 306 15.22 -2.40 -2.06
N LEU A 307 16.06 -2.15 -3.07
CA LEU A 307 17.37 -1.51 -2.88
C LEU A 307 17.19 -0.06 -2.42
N ALA A 308 16.28 0.70 -3.06
CA ALA A 308 15.98 2.07 -2.68
C ALA A 308 15.41 2.19 -1.25
N LEU A 309 14.57 1.24 -0.82
CA LEU A 309 14.10 1.15 0.57
C LEU A 309 15.27 0.98 1.55
N TYR A 310 16.24 0.13 1.20
CA TYR A 310 17.44 -0.06 2.02
C TYR A 310 18.30 1.21 2.08
N ASP A 311 18.54 1.85 0.95
CA ASP A 311 19.30 3.10 0.87
C ASP A 311 18.64 4.23 1.68
N ALA A 312 17.31 4.33 1.64
CA ALA A 312 16.55 5.28 2.46
C ALA A 312 16.73 5.03 3.97
N LEU A 313 16.67 3.76 4.40
CA LEU A 313 16.91 3.35 5.78
C LEU A 313 18.34 3.67 6.24
N VAL A 314 19.34 3.41 5.39
CA VAL A 314 20.74 3.73 5.65
C VAL A 314 20.92 5.25 5.76
N ALA A 315 20.40 6.02 4.81
CA ALA A 315 20.49 7.46 4.81
C ALA A 315 19.85 8.09 6.05
N PHE A 316 18.71 7.55 6.50
CA PHE A 316 18.10 7.97 7.75
C PHE A 316 19.00 7.61 8.95
N SER A 317 19.51 6.38 8.99
CA SER A 317 20.39 5.89 10.05
C SER A 317 21.63 6.78 10.24
N GLU A 318 22.25 7.20 9.14
CA GLU A 318 23.43 8.06 9.13
C GLU A 318 23.15 9.51 9.53
N GLN A 319 21.95 10.02 9.24
CA GLN A 319 21.53 11.39 9.58
C GLN A 319 20.91 11.48 10.98
N SER A 320 20.52 10.35 11.56
CA SER A 320 19.84 10.30 12.85
C SER A 320 20.81 10.48 14.02
N ALA A 321 20.40 11.27 15.02
CA ALA A 321 21.09 11.34 16.31
C ALA A 321 20.81 10.12 17.21
N ARG A 322 19.99 9.16 16.76
CA ARG A 322 19.64 7.95 17.51
C ARG A 322 20.86 7.07 17.74
N ALA A 323 20.85 6.32 18.85
CA ALA A 323 21.89 5.33 19.15
C ALA A 323 21.69 4.06 18.31
N LEU A 324 22.10 4.12 17.05
CA LEU A 324 21.96 3.05 16.06
C LEU A 324 23.23 2.21 15.93
N TYR A 325 23.07 0.96 15.50
CA TYR A 325 24.18 0.15 14.98
C TYR A 325 24.64 0.75 13.65
N ARG A 326 25.90 0.51 13.28
CA ARG A 326 26.33 0.88 11.93
C ARG A 326 25.58 0.00 10.91
N PRO A 327 25.09 0.58 9.81
CA PRO A 327 24.48 -0.20 8.74
C PRO A 327 25.41 -1.29 8.21
N ILE A 328 24.87 -2.45 7.84
CA ILE A 328 25.61 -3.50 7.13
C ILE A 328 25.57 -3.17 5.64
N PRO A 329 26.68 -2.80 4.97
CA PRO A 329 26.62 -2.41 3.56
C PRO A 329 25.93 -3.47 2.68
N ILE A 330 25.17 -3.05 1.68
CA ILE A 330 24.39 -3.96 0.82
C ILE A 330 25.25 -5.03 0.11
N THR A 331 26.53 -4.70 -0.12
CA THR A 331 27.55 -5.56 -0.74
C THR A 331 28.42 -6.34 0.27
N ALA A 332 28.18 -6.16 1.57
CA ALA A 332 28.97 -6.84 2.60
C ALA A 332 28.72 -8.35 2.61
N GLU A 333 29.65 -9.09 3.23
CA GLU A 333 29.55 -10.53 3.45
C GLU A 333 29.22 -11.31 2.16
N GLY A 334 29.79 -10.88 1.02
CA GLY A 334 29.57 -11.51 -0.28
C GLY A 334 28.23 -11.18 -0.93
N ASN A 335 27.75 -9.94 -0.80
CA ASN A 335 26.46 -9.46 -1.34
C ASN A 335 25.22 -10.12 -0.72
N HIS A 336 25.31 -10.61 0.53
CA HIS A 336 24.23 -11.38 1.16
C HIS A 336 22.88 -10.65 1.15
N ILE A 337 22.85 -9.35 1.46
CA ILE A 337 21.62 -8.55 1.43
C ILE A 337 21.06 -8.47 0.02
N SER A 338 21.88 -8.05 -0.96
CA SER A 338 21.46 -7.93 -2.36
C SER A 338 20.95 -9.25 -2.95
N ASP A 339 21.65 -10.35 -2.71
CA ASP A 339 21.26 -11.68 -3.20
C ASP A 339 19.97 -12.17 -2.54
N THR A 340 19.77 -11.84 -1.26
CA THR A 340 18.54 -12.17 -0.54
C THR A 340 17.36 -11.36 -1.06
N LEU A 341 17.55 -10.06 -1.34
CA LEU A 341 16.55 -9.20 -1.97
C LEU A 341 16.17 -9.72 -3.36
N TYR A 342 17.17 -10.09 -4.17
CA TYR A 342 16.93 -10.68 -5.48
C TYR A 342 16.12 -11.98 -5.36
N THR A 343 16.48 -12.84 -4.40
CA THR A 343 15.78 -14.10 -4.15
C THR A 343 14.34 -13.86 -3.70
N PHE A 344 14.13 -12.93 -2.76
CA PHE A 344 12.82 -12.55 -2.23
C PHE A 344 11.86 -12.17 -3.36
N VAL A 345 12.31 -11.31 -4.28
CA VAL A 345 11.48 -10.78 -5.37
C VAL A 345 11.28 -11.79 -6.50
N HIS A 346 12.33 -12.47 -6.95
CA HIS A 346 12.29 -13.22 -8.22
C HIS A 346 11.95 -14.70 -8.08
N THR A 347 12.13 -15.31 -6.90
CA THR A 347 12.01 -16.78 -6.78
C THR A 347 10.65 -17.27 -6.28
N SER A 348 9.79 -16.35 -5.85
CA SER A 348 8.47 -16.65 -5.32
C SER A 348 7.42 -15.78 -6.00
N THR A 349 6.25 -16.33 -6.32
CA THR A 349 5.16 -15.60 -7.00
C THR A 349 4.20 -14.99 -5.99
N TYR A 350 3.41 -13.99 -6.38
CA TYR A 350 2.37 -13.37 -5.53
C TYR A 350 1.52 -14.40 -4.75
N ALA A 351 1.13 -15.52 -5.38
CA ALA A 351 0.33 -16.58 -4.75
C ALA A 351 1.05 -17.36 -3.62
N ASN A 352 2.39 -17.29 -3.56
CA ASN A 352 3.23 -18.03 -2.60
C ASN A 352 3.99 -17.07 -1.69
N ALA A 353 3.25 -16.36 -0.85
CA ALA A 353 3.77 -15.30 0.01
C ALA A 353 4.49 -15.80 1.29
N HIS A 354 4.16 -17.00 1.79
CA HIS A 354 4.86 -17.59 2.96
C HIS A 354 6.37 -17.80 2.74
N PRO A 355 6.84 -18.33 1.58
CA PRO A 355 8.26 -18.35 1.25
C PRO A 355 8.96 -16.99 1.34
N ARG A 356 8.33 -15.89 0.88
CA ARG A 356 8.89 -14.53 1.01
C ARG A 356 9.10 -14.12 2.46
N ARG A 357 8.08 -14.34 3.29
CA ARG A 357 8.20 -14.08 4.73
C ARG A 357 9.36 -14.86 5.34
N LYS A 358 9.54 -16.13 4.96
CA LYS A 358 10.66 -16.92 5.43
C LYS A 358 12.01 -16.32 4.99
N ILE A 359 12.13 -15.87 3.75
CA ILE A 359 13.34 -15.20 3.24
C ILE A 359 13.64 -13.92 4.05
N ALA A 360 12.62 -13.11 4.33
CA ALA A 360 12.76 -11.92 5.19
C ALA A 360 13.17 -12.30 6.63
N ASP A 361 12.52 -13.29 7.25
CA ASP A 361 12.86 -13.79 8.58
C ASP A 361 14.31 -14.29 8.66
N ASP A 362 14.79 -15.01 7.63
CA ASP A 362 16.16 -15.52 7.54
C ASP A 362 17.18 -14.35 7.45
N LEU A 363 16.88 -13.32 6.64
CA LEU A 363 17.71 -12.11 6.54
C LEU A 363 17.74 -11.32 7.85
N ARG A 364 16.61 -11.26 8.57
CA ARG A 364 16.51 -10.61 9.88
C ARG A 364 17.41 -11.29 10.89
N GLU A 365 17.32 -12.61 10.99
CA GLU A 365 18.15 -13.39 11.92
C GLU A 365 19.63 -13.26 11.57
N TRP A 366 19.99 -13.38 10.29
CA TRP A 366 21.36 -13.16 9.83
C TRP A 366 21.88 -11.76 10.20
N SER A 367 21.07 -10.72 10.02
CA SER A 367 21.45 -9.34 10.33
C SER A 367 21.71 -9.14 11.83
N LEU A 368 20.88 -9.76 12.69
CA LEU A 368 21.07 -9.74 14.15
C LEU A 368 22.36 -10.46 14.55
N GLN A 369 22.61 -11.65 14.02
CA GLN A 369 23.82 -12.43 14.29
C GLN A 369 25.08 -11.72 13.80
N THR A 370 25.04 -11.12 12.62
CA THR A 370 26.14 -10.36 12.01
C THR A 370 26.51 -9.16 12.88
N ARG A 371 25.52 -8.42 13.38
CA ARG A 371 25.74 -7.30 14.32
C ARG A 371 26.30 -7.75 15.66
N ALA A 372 25.84 -8.87 16.19
CA ALA A 372 26.32 -9.39 17.46
C ALA A 372 27.77 -9.87 17.37
N SER A 373 28.15 -10.49 16.25
CA SER A 373 29.44 -11.17 16.09
C SER A 373 30.53 -10.32 15.43
N ASN A 374 30.19 -9.29 14.65
CA ASN A 374 31.16 -8.47 13.93
C ASN A 374 31.24 -7.04 14.50
N PRO A 375 32.36 -6.68 15.18
CA PRO A 375 32.56 -5.35 15.75
C PRO A 375 32.51 -4.18 14.75
N ALA A 376 32.69 -4.45 13.45
CA ALA A 376 32.58 -3.43 12.42
C ALA A 376 31.19 -2.77 12.38
N TYR A 377 30.15 -3.48 12.84
CA TYR A 377 28.75 -3.04 12.82
C TYR A 377 28.23 -2.58 14.19
N TRP A 378 29.08 -2.58 15.22
CA TRP A 378 28.68 -2.12 16.55
C TRP A 378 28.37 -0.62 16.58
N ARG A 379 27.55 -0.20 17.56
CA ARG A 379 27.18 1.21 17.73
C ARG A 379 28.42 2.08 17.87
N HIS A 380 28.47 3.19 17.13
CA HIS A 380 29.43 4.24 17.44
C HIS A 380 29.10 4.78 18.83
N ARG A 381 29.99 4.55 19.80
CA ARG A 381 29.96 5.06 21.19
C ARG A 381 29.14 4.23 22.19
N VAL A 382 29.80 3.20 22.72
CA VAL A 382 30.08 3.15 24.17
C VAL A 382 31.58 2.93 24.34
N LEU A 383 32.37 3.99 24.13
CA LEU A 383 33.71 4.07 24.69
C LEU A 383 33.63 5.00 25.89
N LEU A 384 33.37 4.41 27.06
CA LEU A 384 33.83 4.95 28.32
C LEU A 384 34.66 3.85 29.00
N PRO A 385 35.96 4.09 29.23
CA PRO A 385 36.86 3.08 29.76
C PRO A 385 36.54 2.84 31.24
N LEU A 386 35.89 1.73 31.56
CA LEU A 386 35.85 1.19 32.92
C LEU A 386 36.99 0.17 33.11
N LEU A 387 38.20 0.57 32.73
CA LEU A 387 39.43 -0.12 33.08
C LEU A 387 40.51 0.94 33.34
N LEU A 388 40.73 1.17 34.64
CA LEU A 388 41.95 1.64 35.33
C LEU A 388 41.60 2.64 36.45
N LYS A 389 41.07 2.10 37.55
CA LYS A 389 41.41 2.63 38.87
C LYS A 389 41.62 1.48 39.85
N GLU A 390 42.55 0.59 39.49
CA GLU A 390 43.35 -0.12 40.48
C GLU A 390 44.82 0.16 40.18
N THR A 391 45.46 0.86 41.12
CA THR A 391 46.87 0.80 41.57
C THR A 391 47.50 2.18 41.76
N GLY A 392 47.86 2.47 43.02
CA GLY A 392 49.07 3.22 43.36
C GLY A 392 48.88 4.58 44.03
N GLY A 393 48.94 4.62 45.36
CA GLY A 393 49.11 5.82 46.18
C GLY A 393 48.50 5.71 47.56
#